data_AF-A0A9Q0HWA2-F1
#
_entry.id   AF-A0A9Q0HWA2-F1
#
_cell.length_a   1.000
_cell.length_b   1.000
_cell.length_c   1.000
_cell.angle_alpha   90.00
_cell.angle_beta   90.00
_cell.angle_gamma   90.00
#
_symmetry.space_group_name_H-M   'P 1'
#
loop_
_entity.id
_entity.type
_entity.pdbx_description
1 polymer ?
#
loop_
_entity_poly.entity_id
_entity_poly.type
_entity_poly.pdbx_seq_one_letter_code
_entity_poly.pdbx_strand_id
1 'polypeptide(L)'
;MEANYVPVYVMLPLDVISTDNQLQKPDELREMLKCLKSADVDGVMLDVWWGIVENEGPEMYDWSTYRALFQMIKEEGLALQAIMSFHQCGGNAGDIIYIPIPKWVREIGESNPDIFYTNYRGTKNEECLSLGVDNQPLFFGRTAIEMYHDFMKSFRENMADFLAADLIKDIEVGLGPAGEMRYPSYPETQGWAFPGIGEFQCYDKYLQEDFKEATAEAGHPEWEMPGADAGEYNDRPESTKFFKTNGTYLTEEGKFFLKWYSSKLIVHADQILDEANLVFLGCKVKLAVRLVQLDITSLSFCKIKSIILLYICPQQMLFRKPTIELDIKGFCFCRNKYFRFCFLKENGIILLQYKLQLKITKMNYVVKMTETPLQQSMLFKRTQVK
;
A
#
# COMPACT_ATOMS: atom_id res chain seq x y z
N MET A 1 -8.46 -8.98 31.44
CA MET A 1 -8.84 -7.80 30.63
C MET A 1 -7.80 -7.49 29.55
N GLU A 2 -6.52 -7.85 29.74
CA GLU A 2 -5.44 -7.62 28.74
C GLU A 2 -5.71 -8.21 27.35
N ALA A 3 -6.37 -9.37 27.24
CA ALA A 3 -6.62 -10.02 25.93
C ALA A 3 -7.56 -9.27 24.98
N ASN A 4 -8.28 -8.23 25.46
CA ASN A 4 -9.19 -7.42 24.63
C ASN A 4 -8.62 -6.02 24.37
N TYR A 5 -7.40 -5.73 24.83
CA TYR A 5 -6.78 -4.43 24.61
C TYR A 5 -6.42 -4.25 23.12
N VAL A 6 -6.71 -3.08 22.57
CA VAL A 6 -6.36 -2.71 21.19
C VAL A 6 -5.60 -1.40 21.28
N PRO A 7 -4.31 -1.37 20.86
CA PRO A 7 -3.51 -0.18 21.02
C PRO A 7 -3.98 0.92 20.06
N VAL A 8 -4.02 2.15 20.56
CA VAL A 8 -4.45 3.35 19.85
C VAL A 8 -3.23 4.21 19.54
N TYR A 9 -3.05 4.50 18.25
CA TYR A 9 -2.00 5.37 17.75
C TYR A 9 -2.60 6.60 17.08
N VAL A 10 -1.91 7.72 17.17
CA VAL A 10 -2.30 8.98 16.52
C VAL A 10 -1.27 9.36 15.46
N MET A 11 -1.73 9.62 14.25
CA MET A 11 -0.87 10.11 13.17
C MET A 11 -0.46 11.56 13.47
N LEU A 12 0.85 11.83 13.43
CA LEU A 12 1.37 13.18 13.56
C LEU A 12 0.98 14.03 12.34
N PRO A 13 0.96 15.37 12.48
CA PRO A 13 0.77 16.26 11.34
C PRO A 13 1.79 15.98 10.22
N LEU A 14 1.34 16.06 8.97
CA LEU A 14 2.19 15.82 7.79
C LEU A 14 3.36 16.80 7.69
N ASP A 15 3.24 18.01 8.28
CA ASP A 15 4.27 19.06 8.33
C ASP A 15 5.11 19.04 9.60
N VAL A 16 5.08 17.96 10.39
CA VAL A 16 5.90 17.88 11.61
C VAL A 16 7.39 18.13 11.30
N ILE A 17 7.85 17.72 10.11
CA ILE A 17 9.15 18.07 9.56
C ILE A 17 8.95 18.78 8.21
N SER A 18 9.61 19.92 8.01
CA SER A 18 9.56 20.67 6.75
C SER A 18 10.37 20.00 5.64
N THR A 19 10.18 20.47 4.41
CA THR A 19 10.97 20.08 3.23
C THR A 19 12.47 20.34 3.40
N ASP A 20 12.86 21.30 4.25
CA ASP A 20 14.26 21.64 4.54
C ASP A 20 14.82 20.81 5.72
N ASN A 21 14.17 19.67 6.03
CA ASN A 21 14.50 18.79 7.14
C ASN A 21 14.54 19.51 8.50
N GLN A 22 13.58 20.40 8.80
CA GLN A 22 13.51 21.12 10.08
C GLN A 22 12.24 20.77 10.86
N LEU A 23 12.40 20.48 12.16
CA LEU A 23 11.28 20.20 13.06
C LEU A 23 10.40 21.44 13.23
N GLN A 24 9.12 21.34 12.87
CA GLN A 24 8.19 22.45 12.95
C GLN A 24 7.57 22.55 14.35
N LYS A 25 7.56 23.78 14.90
CA LYS A 25 6.90 24.13 16.17
C LYS A 25 7.19 23.12 17.31
N PRO A 26 8.47 22.89 17.66
CA PRO A 26 8.87 21.82 18.59
C PRO A 26 8.21 21.93 19.98
N ASP A 27 7.98 23.13 20.49
CA ASP A 27 7.33 23.34 21.78
C ASP A 27 5.84 22.96 21.73
N GLU A 28 5.12 23.36 20.68
CA GLU A 28 3.71 22.98 20.47
C GLU A 28 3.58 21.47 20.27
N LEU A 29 4.50 20.87 19.50
CA LEU A 29 4.54 19.42 19.29
C LEU A 29 4.74 18.67 20.61
N ARG A 30 5.68 19.10 21.45
CA ARG A 30 5.93 18.46 22.74
C ARG A 30 4.71 18.54 23.67
N GLU A 31 4.04 19.68 23.72
CA GLU A 31 2.79 19.81 24.49
C GLU A 31 1.67 18.92 23.95
N MET A 32 1.57 18.76 22.63
CA MET A 32 0.64 17.80 22.00
C MET A 32 0.97 16.36 22.41
N LEU A 33 2.24 15.94 22.37
CA LEU A 33 2.66 14.59 22.79
C LEU A 33 2.32 14.31 24.26
N LYS A 34 2.54 15.29 25.15
CA LYS A 34 2.11 15.20 26.56
C LYS A 34 0.61 15.03 26.71
N CYS A 35 -0.18 15.75 25.91
CA CYS A 35 -1.63 15.62 25.90
C CYS A 35 -2.06 14.22 25.46
N LEU A 36 -1.47 13.70 24.38
CA LEU A 36 -1.72 12.32 23.91
C LEU A 36 -1.37 11.30 24.98
N LYS A 37 -0.22 11.44 25.63
CA LYS A 37 0.18 10.52 26.70
C LYS A 37 -0.78 10.58 27.90
N SER A 38 -1.22 11.77 28.27
CA SER A 38 -2.20 11.97 29.35
C SER A 38 -3.58 11.39 29.04
N ALA A 39 -3.89 11.21 27.76
CA ALA A 39 -5.10 10.55 27.27
C ALA A 39 -4.95 9.02 27.11
N ASP A 40 -3.85 8.43 27.59
CA ASP A 40 -3.55 7.00 27.53
C ASP A 40 -3.44 6.45 26.09
N VAL A 41 -2.97 7.29 25.16
CA VAL A 41 -2.58 6.88 23.80
C VAL A 41 -1.29 6.05 23.89
N ASP A 42 -1.25 4.91 23.18
CA ASP A 42 -0.10 4.01 23.18
C ASP A 42 1.12 4.60 22.49
N GLY A 43 0.88 5.32 21.39
CA GLY A 43 1.95 5.85 20.56
C GLY A 43 1.49 6.75 19.44
N VAL A 44 2.44 7.11 18.60
CA VAL A 44 2.22 7.94 17.42
C VAL A 44 2.71 7.25 16.16
N MET A 45 2.18 7.69 15.03
CA MET A 45 2.57 7.25 13.70
C MET A 45 3.02 8.45 12.89
N LEU A 46 4.09 8.31 12.10
CA LEU A 46 4.56 9.39 11.23
C LEU A 46 5.23 8.88 9.95
N ASP A 47 5.14 9.70 8.91
CA ASP A 47 5.82 9.51 7.64
C ASP A 47 7.31 9.84 7.75
N VAL A 48 8.14 8.90 7.33
CA VAL A 48 9.57 9.08 7.13
C VAL A 48 9.80 9.32 5.64
N TRP A 49 9.70 10.60 5.27
CA TRP A 49 9.70 11.05 3.87
C TRP A 49 11.04 10.83 3.19
N TRP A 50 11.02 10.03 2.12
CA TRP A 50 12.21 9.77 1.28
C TRP A 50 12.80 11.06 0.73
N GLY A 51 11.95 11.95 0.20
CA GLY A 51 12.34 13.23 -0.37
C GLY A 51 12.77 14.31 0.63
N ILE A 52 12.75 14.03 1.94
CA ILE A 52 13.43 14.86 2.94
C ILE A 52 14.79 14.26 3.28
N VAL A 53 14.82 12.95 3.57
CA VAL A 53 16.01 12.30 4.12
C VAL A 53 17.13 12.13 3.08
N GLU A 54 16.81 11.74 1.84
CA GLU A 54 17.79 11.49 0.77
C GLU A 54 17.71 12.55 -0.34
N ASN A 55 17.34 13.79 0.01
CA ASN A 55 17.06 14.83 -0.99
C ASN A 55 18.32 15.36 -1.68
N GLU A 56 19.42 15.51 -0.94
CA GLU A 56 20.64 16.16 -1.42
C GLU A 56 21.38 15.33 -2.49
N GLY A 57 21.14 14.02 -2.54
CA GLY A 57 21.73 13.13 -3.54
C GLY A 57 21.70 11.66 -3.15
N PRO A 58 22.05 10.76 -4.09
CA PRO A 58 22.09 9.32 -3.85
C PRO A 58 22.93 8.96 -2.62
N GLU A 59 22.34 8.18 -1.71
CA GLU A 59 22.94 7.69 -0.46
C GLU A 59 23.37 8.78 0.54
N MET A 60 22.96 10.03 0.33
CA MET A 60 23.23 11.14 1.25
C MET A 60 22.05 11.33 2.21
N TYR A 61 21.97 10.45 3.21
CA TYR A 61 20.88 10.43 4.18
C TYR A 61 21.10 11.41 5.34
N ASP A 62 20.15 12.31 5.60
CA ASP A 62 20.13 13.17 6.79
C ASP A 62 18.99 12.79 7.75
N TRP A 63 19.34 11.99 8.76
CA TRP A 63 18.42 11.53 9.81
C TRP A 63 18.31 12.47 11.00
N SER A 64 19.04 13.59 11.03
CA SER A 64 19.25 14.41 12.24
C SER A 64 17.93 14.86 12.88
N THR A 65 17.01 15.39 12.09
CA THR A 65 15.71 15.88 12.57
C THR A 65 14.76 14.76 12.96
N TYR A 66 14.72 13.65 12.23
CA TYR A 66 13.96 12.46 12.63
C TYR A 66 14.47 11.88 13.96
N ARG A 67 15.79 11.84 14.17
CA ARG A 67 16.36 11.40 15.46
C ARG A 67 15.96 12.32 16.60
N ALA A 68 15.97 13.64 16.39
CA ALA A 68 15.53 14.60 17.40
C ALA A 68 14.04 14.41 17.74
N LEU A 69 13.20 14.18 16.73
CA LEU A 69 11.78 13.88 16.92
C LEU A 69 11.57 12.56 17.67
N PHE A 70 12.28 11.50 17.31
CA PHE A 70 12.13 10.18 17.97
C PHE A 70 12.59 10.24 19.42
N GLN A 71 13.63 11.01 19.70
CA GLN A 71 14.08 11.27 21.06
C GLN A 71 13.00 12.01 21.87
N MET A 72 12.33 13.02 21.30
CA MET A 72 11.20 13.70 21.94
C MET A 72 10.04 12.73 22.22
N ILE A 73 9.65 11.90 21.25
CA ILE A 73 8.56 10.90 21.41
C ILE A 73 8.90 9.91 22.55
N LYS A 74 10.15 9.45 22.60
CA LYS A 74 10.66 8.56 23.64
C LYS A 74 10.61 9.20 25.03
N GLU A 75 11.01 10.46 25.15
CA GLU A 75 10.97 11.21 26.41
C GLU A 75 9.56 11.37 26.96
N GLU A 76 8.57 11.54 26.08
CA GLU A 76 7.15 11.61 26.47
C GLU A 76 6.50 10.23 26.68
N GLY A 77 7.28 9.14 26.55
CA GLY A 77 6.84 7.79 26.88
C GLY A 77 5.79 7.21 25.93
N LEU A 78 5.83 7.60 24.66
CA LEU A 78 4.95 7.12 23.59
C LEU A 78 5.71 6.11 22.70
N ALA A 79 5.02 5.08 22.21
CA ALA A 79 5.54 4.20 21.17
C ALA A 79 5.51 4.88 19.79
N LEU A 80 6.24 4.32 18.83
CA LEU A 80 6.36 4.86 17.48
C LEU A 80 6.04 3.82 16.40
N GLN A 81 5.26 4.21 15.41
CA GLN A 81 5.13 3.54 14.11
C GLN A 81 5.73 4.43 13.02
N ALA A 82 6.69 3.91 12.27
CA ALA A 82 7.37 4.67 11.22
C ALA A 82 6.92 4.17 9.85
N ILE A 83 6.51 5.07 8.96
CA ILE A 83 6.16 4.75 7.58
C ILE A 83 7.37 5.06 6.70
N MET A 84 7.87 4.10 5.93
CA MET A 84 8.88 4.32 4.91
C MET A 84 8.20 4.93 3.69
N SER A 85 8.15 6.26 3.65
CA SER A 85 7.30 7.01 2.71
C SER A 85 8.05 7.29 1.41
N PHE A 86 8.12 6.27 0.54
CA PHE A 86 8.70 6.33 -0.82
C PHE A 86 7.80 7.02 -1.86
N HIS A 87 7.00 7.98 -1.40
CA HIS A 87 6.00 8.68 -2.19
C HIS A 87 5.97 10.16 -1.80
N GLN A 88 5.34 10.96 -2.66
CA GLN A 88 5.10 12.38 -2.42
C GLN A 88 3.95 12.58 -1.42
N CYS A 89 4.12 13.51 -0.48
CA CYS A 89 3.01 14.17 0.21
C CYS A 89 2.48 15.30 -0.67
N GLY A 90 1.17 15.39 -0.88
CA GLY A 90 0.58 16.44 -1.72
C GLY A 90 -0.06 15.88 -2.97
N GLY A 91 -1.27 16.35 -3.27
CA GLY A 91 -2.02 15.96 -4.47
C GLY A 91 -3.13 14.93 -4.23
N ASN A 92 -3.24 14.38 -3.01
CA ASN A 92 -4.37 13.58 -2.58
C ASN A 92 -5.28 14.37 -1.61
N ALA A 93 -6.52 13.88 -1.43
CA ALA A 93 -7.47 14.47 -0.50
C ALA A 93 -6.91 14.52 0.93
N GLY A 94 -6.81 15.74 1.48
CA GLY A 94 -6.33 15.97 2.85
C GLY A 94 -4.86 16.36 2.96
N ASP A 95 -4.11 16.31 1.87
CA ASP A 95 -2.73 16.79 1.85
C ASP A 95 -2.70 18.33 1.85
N ILE A 96 -2.16 18.92 2.91
CA ILE A 96 -2.01 20.38 3.04
C ILE A 96 -0.59 20.87 2.72
N ILE A 97 0.35 19.95 2.50
CA ILE A 97 1.78 20.21 2.24
C ILE A 97 2.23 19.43 1.01
N TYR A 98 3.23 19.98 0.33
CA TYR A 98 3.90 19.36 -0.80
C TYR A 98 5.32 18.93 -0.43
N ILE A 99 5.55 17.63 -0.31
CA ILE A 99 6.87 17.01 -0.10
C ILE A 99 7.07 16.00 -1.24
N PRO A 100 7.79 16.37 -2.32
CA PRO A 100 8.03 15.47 -3.44
C PRO A 100 8.98 14.32 -3.06
N ILE A 101 9.09 13.30 -3.92
CA ILE A 101 10.24 12.36 -3.89
C ILE A 101 11.56 13.10 -4.17
N PRO A 102 12.74 12.51 -3.88
CA PRO A 102 14.02 13.23 -3.96
C PRO A 102 14.23 13.95 -5.30
N LYS A 103 14.79 15.15 -5.22
CA LYS A 103 15.02 16.00 -6.40
C LYS A 103 15.81 15.28 -7.50
N TRP A 104 16.88 14.59 -7.14
CA TRP A 104 17.74 13.88 -8.10
C TRP A 104 17.02 12.73 -8.83
N VAL A 105 16.00 12.13 -8.21
CA VAL A 105 15.14 11.11 -8.87
C VAL A 105 14.23 11.78 -9.90
N ARG A 106 13.69 12.94 -9.56
CA ARG A 106 12.82 13.73 -10.46
C ARG A 106 13.60 14.25 -11.68
N GLU A 107 14.84 14.67 -11.49
CA GLU A 107 15.75 15.07 -12.58
C GLU A 107 15.99 13.91 -13.57
N ILE A 108 16.06 12.66 -13.11
CA ILE A 108 16.09 11.49 -14.01
C ILE A 108 14.78 11.40 -14.80
N GLY A 109 13.64 11.62 -14.15
CA GLY A 109 12.32 11.64 -14.76
C GLY A 109 12.13 12.69 -15.86
N GLU A 110 12.85 13.80 -15.82
CA GLU A 110 12.86 14.79 -16.92
C GLU A 110 13.42 14.20 -18.22
N SER A 111 14.47 13.36 -18.11
CA SER A 111 15.09 12.70 -19.26
C SER A 111 14.42 11.37 -19.63
N ASN A 112 13.81 10.71 -18.65
CA ASN A 112 13.16 9.41 -18.79
C ASN A 112 11.81 9.41 -18.06
N PRO A 113 10.76 10.01 -18.65
CA PRO A 113 9.47 10.16 -17.97
C PRO A 113 8.73 8.84 -17.74
N ASP A 114 9.21 7.74 -18.31
CA ASP A 114 8.65 6.39 -18.09
C ASP A 114 9.07 5.76 -16.76
N ILE A 115 9.85 6.45 -15.91
CA ILE A 115 10.03 6.03 -14.52
C ILE A 115 8.76 6.22 -13.67
N PHE A 116 7.77 6.96 -14.20
CA PHE A 116 6.53 7.29 -13.53
C PHE A 116 5.34 6.53 -14.11
N TYR A 117 4.37 6.20 -13.27
CA TYR A 117 3.10 5.63 -13.72
C TYR A 117 2.45 6.53 -14.76
N THR A 118 1.91 5.90 -15.80
CA THR A 118 1.39 6.61 -16.97
C THR A 118 -0.01 6.10 -17.30
N ASN A 119 -0.95 7.02 -17.51
CA ASN A 119 -2.30 6.69 -17.99
C ASN A 119 -2.34 6.52 -19.52
N TYR A 120 -3.48 6.08 -20.07
CA TYR A 120 -3.64 5.83 -21.50
C TYR A 120 -3.32 7.05 -22.38
N ARG A 121 -3.58 8.26 -21.88
CA ARG A 121 -3.32 9.54 -22.58
C ARG A 121 -1.87 10.00 -22.49
N GLY A 122 -1.01 9.25 -21.81
CA GLY A 122 0.41 9.59 -21.63
C GLY A 122 0.68 10.57 -20.47
N THR A 123 -0.32 10.89 -19.64
CA THR A 123 -0.11 11.72 -18.44
C THR A 123 0.68 10.93 -17.41
N LYS A 124 1.75 11.54 -16.91
CA LYS A 124 2.65 10.95 -15.91
C LYS A 124 2.18 11.32 -14.50
N ASN A 125 2.32 10.39 -13.56
CA ASN A 125 2.12 10.64 -12.13
C ASN A 125 3.47 10.57 -11.40
N GLU A 126 3.96 11.74 -10.97
CA GLU A 126 5.27 11.90 -10.30
C GLU A 126 5.25 11.60 -8.79
N GLU A 127 4.12 11.13 -8.23
CA GLU A 127 3.96 10.88 -6.81
C GLU A 127 4.87 9.74 -6.31
N CYS A 128 5.11 8.73 -7.15
CA CYS A 128 5.96 7.58 -6.85
C CYS A 128 6.49 6.97 -8.14
N LEU A 129 7.51 6.11 -8.03
CA LEU A 129 8.05 5.38 -9.17
C LEU A 129 7.07 4.30 -9.64
N SER A 130 7.01 4.07 -10.96
CA SER A 130 6.28 2.94 -11.53
C SER A 130 6.95 1.64 -11.09
N LEU A 131 6.15 0.63 -10.71
CA LEU A 131 6.68 -0.71 -10.47
C LEU A 131 7.36 -1.32 -11.71
N GLY A 132 7.13 -0.76 -12.91
CA GLY A 132 7.86 -1.14 -14.12
C GLY A 132 9.38 -0.90 -14.02
N VAL A 133 9.83 -0.02 -13.13
CA VAL A 133 11.26 0.28 -12.92
C VAL A 133 11.87 -0.34 -11.66
N ASP A 134 11.13 -1.23 -10.97
CA ASP A 134 11.56 -1.90 -9.75
C ASP A 134 12.98 -2.49 -9.86
N ASN A 135 13.24 -3.18 -10.98
CA ASN A 135 14.48 -3.92 -11.24
C ASN A 135 15.33 -3.27 -12.35
N GLN A 136 15.06 -2.01 -12.72
CA GLN A 136 15.78 -1.31 -13.78
C GLN A 136 16.90 -0.42 -13.19
N PRO A 137 18.17 -0.57 -13.59
CA PRO A 137 19.31 0.13 -12.99
C PRO A 137 19.45 1.57 -13.52
N LEU A 138 18.40 2.39 -13.34
CA LEU A 138 18.27 3.73 -13.91
C LEU A 138 18.77 4.84 -12.98
N PHE A 139 18.98 4.53 -11.71
CA PHE A 139 19.18 5.52 -10.65
C PHE A 139 20.64 5.54 -10.22
N PHE A 140 21.49 6.10 -11.08
CA PHE A 140 22.95 6.10 -10.91
C PHE A 140 23.55 4.69 -10.74
N GLY A 141 22.98 3.72 -11.46
CA GLY A 141 23.38 2.30 -11.41
C GLY A 141 22.57 1.45 -10.43
N ARG A 142 21.78 2.07 -9.54
CA ARG A 142 20.85 1.37 -8.63
C ARG A 142 19.49 1.14 -9.28
N THR A 143 18.80 0.08 -8.85
CA THR A 143 17.37 -0.16 -9.12
C THR A 143 16.48 0.52 -8.08
N ALA A 144 15.16 0.62 -8.32
CA ALA A 144 14.26 1.19 -7.33
C ALA A 144 14.17 0.35 -6.06
N ILE A 145 14.16 -0.99 -6.18
CA ILE A 145 14.19 -1.89 -5.02
C ILE A 145 15.49 -1.70 -4.21
N GLU A 146 16.64 -1.56 -4.87
CA GLU A 146 17.91 -1.29 -4.18
C GLU A 146 17.89 0.04 -3.43
N MET A 147 17.32 1.11 -4.02
CA MET A 147 17.14 2.38 -3.32
C MET A 147 16.27 2.24 -2.07
N TYR A 148 15.16 1.51 -2.16
CA TYR A 148 14.27 1.26 -1.02
C TYR A 148 14.96 0.44 0.08
N HIS A 149 15.69 -0.62 -0.30
CA HIS A 149 16.50 -1.42 0.60
C HIS A 149 17.54 -0.54 1.32
N ASP A 150 18.32 0.25 0.57
CA ASP A 150 19.39 1.08 1.14
C ASP A 150 18.87 2.15 2.09
N PHE A 151 17.72 2.75 1.75
CA PHE A 151 17.03 3.69 2.63
C PHE A 151 16.61 3.04 3.94
N MET A 152 15.94 1.88 3.88
CA MET A 152 15.52 1.13 5.07
C MET A 152 16.71 0.65 5.90
N LYS A 153 17.81 0.23 5.24
CA LYS A 153 19.04 -0.17 5.89
C LYS A 153 19.67 1.01 6.64
N SER A 154 19.77 2.17 5.98
CA SER A 154 20.26 3.41 6.59
C SER A 154 19.39 3.83 7.78
N PHE A 155 18.05 3.71 7.66
CA PHE A 155 17.13 3.93 8.78
C PHE A 155 17.42 2.99 9.95
N ARG A 156 17.54 1.68 9.70
CA ARG A 156 17.84 0.69 10.75
C ARG A 156 19.14 1.03 11.49
N GLU A 157 20.18 1.39 10.76
CA GLU A 157 21.50 1.70 11.33
C GLU A 157 21.45 2.97 12.18
N ASN A 158 20.80 4.04 11.70
CA ASN A 158 20.73 5.33 12.37
C ASN A 158 19.71 5.39 13.52
N MET A 159 18.74 4.46 13.53
CA MET A 159 17.71 4.33 14.58
C MET A 159 17.93 3.11 15.48
N ALA A 160 19.12 2.49 15.44
CA ALA A 160 19.43 1.26 16.15
C ALA A 160 19.18 1.36 17.67
N ASP A 161 19.46 2.53 18.28
CA ASP A 161 19.22 2.77 19.70
C ASP A 161 17.73 2.86 20.04
N PHE A 162 16.89 3.37 19.13
CA PHE A 162 15.43 3.39 19.28
C PHE A 162 14.80 2.01 19.06
N LEU A 163 15.31 1.22 18.11
CA LEU A 163 14.91 -0.17 17.90
C LEU A 163 15.27 -1.06 19.11
N ALA A 164 16.48 -0.91 19.64
CA ALA A 164 16.93 -1.65 20.82
C ALA A 164 16.15 -1.25 22.10
N ALA A 165 15.74 0.01 22.19
CA ALA A 165 14.90 0.52 23.27
C ALA A 165 13.41 0.16 23.12
N ASP A 166 13.04 -0.62 22.09
CA ASP A 166 11.66 -1.05 21.84
C ASP A 166 10.68 0.14 21.70
N LEU A 167 11.18 1.28 21.20
CA LEU A 167 10.39 2.48 20.91
C LEU A 167 9.56 2.28 19.65
N ILE A 168 10.24 1.87 18.57
CA ILE A 168 9.63 1.64 17.26
C ILE A 168 8.99 0.25 17.29
N LYS A 169 7.67 0.19 17.08
CA LYS A 169 6.86 -1.03 17.13
C LYS A 169 6.57 -1.60 15.76
N ASP A 170 6.40 -0.71 14.78
CA ASP A 170 5.97 -1.07 13.44
C ASP A 170 6.74 -0.25 12.41
N ILE A 171 7.12 -0.92 11.34
CA ILE A 171 7.61 -0.32 10.10
C ILE A 171 6.55 -0.58 9.03
N GLU A 172 5.84 0.47 8.63
CA GLU A 172 4.94 0.41 7.48
C GLU A 172 5.74 0.74 6.23
N VAL A 173 5.74 -0.15 5.24
CA VAL A 173 6.50 0.03 4.00
C VAL A 173 5.59 0.61 2.93
N GLY A 174 5.90 1.81 2.44
CA GLY A 174 5.15 2.46 1.37
C GLY A 174 5.37 1.75 0.03
N LEU A 175 4.29 1.36 -0.65
CA LEU A 175 4.33 0.56 -1.89
C LEU A 175 3.68 1.26 -3.10
N GLY A 176 3.59 2.58 -3.05
CA GLY A 176 2.93 3.36 -4.08
C GLY A 176 2.36 4.69 -3.58
N PRO A 177 1.39 5.27 -4.31
CA PRO A 177 0.82 6.57 -3.99
C PRO A 177 0.15 6.56 -2.61
N ALA A 178 0.35 7.62 -1.82
CA ALA A 178 -0.02 7.74 -0.41
C ALA A 178 0.52 6.60 0.49
N GLY A 179 1.58 5.91 0.06
CA GLY A 179 2.16 4.75 0.74
C GLY A 179 1.35 3.46 0.56
N GLU A 180 0.29 3.48 -0.24
CA GLU A 180 -0.62 2.36 -0.42
C GLU A 180 -0.16 1.44 -1.55
N MET A 181 -0.34 0.12 -1.37
CA MET A 181 -0.14 -0.89 -2.41
C MET A 181 -1.25 -0.81 -3.46
N ARG A 182 -1.12 0.14 -4.39
CA ARG A 182 -2.06 0.37 -5.48
C ARG A 182 -1.42 1.14 -6.63
N TYR A 183 -2.14 1.22 -7.73
CA TYR A 183 -1.86 2.20 -8.78
C TYR A 183 -2.48 3.57 -8.46
N PRO A 184 -1.92 4.68 -9.00
CA PRO A 184 -2.51 6.01 -8.89
C PRO A 184 -3.71 6.18 -9.84
N SER A 185 -4.75 5.38 -9.66
CA SER A 185 -5.89 5.26 -10.59
C SER A 185 -6.96 6.34 -10.45
N TYR A 186 -6.94 7.11 -9.35
CA TYR A 186 -7.88 8.20 -9.05
C TYR A 186 -7.18 9.51 -8.63
N PRO A 187 -6.21 10.02 -9.41
CA PRO A 187 -5.44 11.20 -9.01
C PRO A 187 -6.28 12.49 -9.15
N GLU A 188 -6.55 13.18 -8.04
CA GLU A 188 -7.28 14.46 -8.04
C GLU A 188 -6.55 15.52 -8.88
N THR A 189 -5.21 15.48 -8.87
CA THR A 189 -4.34 16.36 -9.67
C THR A 189 -4.54 16.23 -11.18
N GLN A 190 -5.09 15.11 -11.66
CA GLN A 190 -5.41 14.89 -13.08
C GLN A 190 -6.92 14.98 -13.36
N GLY A 191 -7.68 15.55 -12.44
CA GLY A 191 -9.11 15.85 -12.63
C GLY A 191 -10.05 14.71 -12.31
N TRP A 192 -9.59 13.62 -11.70
CA TRP A 192 -10.50 12.62 -11.14
C TRP A 192 -11.31 13.23 -10.00
N ALA A 193 -12.60 12.90 -9.95
CA ALA A 193 -13.49 13.25 -8.85
C ALA A 193 -14.37 12.05 -8.48
N PHE A 194 -14.59 11.85 -7.18
CA PHE A 194 -15.47 10.80 -6.70
C PHE A 194 -16.91 10.97 -7.26
N PRO A 195 -17.59 9.90 -7.72
CA PRO A 195 -17.22 8.48 -7.72
C PRO A 195 -16.76 7.95 -9.10
N GLY A 196 -15.89 8.67 -9.81
CA GLY A 196 -15.36 8.25 -11.11
C GLY A 196 -14.67 6.87 -11.06
N ILE A 197 -14.75 6.11 -12.15
CA ILE A 197 -14.18 4.74 -12.22
C ILE A 197 -12.65 4.69 -12.13
N GLY A 198 -11.96 5.80 -12.38
CA GLY A 198 -10.50 5.83 -12.47
C GLY A 198 -9.97 5.39 -13.84
N GLU A 199 -8.65 5.33 -14.00
CA GLU A 199 -7.99 4.83 -15.21
C GLU A 199 -6.87 3.84 -14.87
N PHE A 200 -6.63 2.87 -15.77
CA PHE A 200 -5.44 2.02 -15.69
C PHE A 200 -4.16 2.86 -15.83
N GLN A 201 -3.13 2.51 -15.07
CA GLN A 201 -1.87 3.27 -14.94
C GLN A 201 -0.65 2.44 -15.38
N CYS A 202 -0.75 1.72 -16.49
CA CYS A 202 0.27 0.77 -16.97
C CYS A 202 0.86 1.13 -18.34
N TYR A 203 0.81 2.39 -18.74
CA TYR A 203 1.21 2.82 -20.09
C TYR A 203 2.62 3.42 -20.15
N ASP A 204 3.44 3.26 -19.10
CA ASP A 204 4.87 3.54 -19.19
C ASP A 204 5.56 2.45 -20.01
N LYS A 205 6.64 2.79 -20.71
CA LYS A 205 7.26 1.86 -21.66
C LYS A 205 7.66 0.51 -21.03
N TYR A 206 8.01 0.48 -19.74
CA TYR A 206 8.47 -0.74 -19.06
C TYR A 206 7.31 -1.71 -18.85
N LEU A 207 6.18 -1.23 -18.33
CA LEU A 207 4.97 -2.04 -18.20
C LEU A 207 4.37 -2.42 -19.54
N GLN A 208 4.52 -1.56 -20.56
CA GLN A 208 4.07 -1.90 -21.90
C GLN A 208 4.91 -3.03 -22.54
N GLU A 209 6.23 -3.01 -22.33
CA GLU A 209 7.14 -4.07 -22.80
C GLU A 209 6.86 -5.38 -22.07
N ASP A 210 6.71 -5.33 -20.75
CA ASP A 210 6.38 -6.50 -19.93
C ASP A 210 5.04 -7.14 -20.33
N PHE A 211 4.01 -6.33 -20.59
CA PHE A 211 2.73 -6.87 -21.05
C PHE A 211 2.85 -7.56 -22.42
N LYS A 212 3.63 -6.99 -23.35
CA LYS A 212 3.88 -7.60 -24.67
C LYS A 212 4.60 -8.93 -24.56
N GLU A 213 5.55 -9.06 -23.65
CA GLU A 213 6.22 -10.33 -23.36
C GLU A 213 5.22 -11.34 -22.79
N ALA A 214 4.42 -10.94 -21.79
CA ALA A 214 3.43 -11.81 -21.16
C ALA A 214 2.37 -12.32 -22.15
N THR A 215 1.90 -11.47 -23.08
CA THR A 215 0.94 -11.89 -24.11
C THR A 215 1.56 -12.82 -25.15
N ALA A 216 2.81 -12.57 -25.56
CA ALA A 216 3.54 -13.46 -26.45
C ALA A 216 3.77 -14.85 -25.83
N GLU A 217 4.16 -14.92 -24.55
CA GLU A 217 4.32 -16.18 -23.80
C GLU A 217 3.00 -16.94 -23.64
N ALA A 218 1.89 -16.22 -23.50
CA ALA A 218 0.56 -16.81 -23.45
C ALA A 218 0.05 -17.30 -24.82
N GLY A 219 0.81 -17.11 -25.90
CA GLY A 219 0.43 -17.50 -27.25
C GLY A 219 -0.54 -16.52 -27.94
N HIS A 220 -0.69 -15.31 -27.38
CA HIS A 220 -1.59 -14.27 -27.85
C HIS A 220 -0.89 -12.93 -28.09
N PRO A 221 0.16 -12.88 -28.95
CA PRO A 221 0.90 -11.64 -29.21
C PRO A 221 0.04 -10.51 -29.81
N GLU A 222 -1.16 -10.82 -30.28
CA GLU A 222 -2.14 -9.86 -30.78
C GLU A 222 -2.92 -9.10 -29.68
N TRP A 223 -2.85 -9.54 -28.41
CA TRP A 223 -3.56 -8.89 -27.31
C TRP A 223 -2.92 -7.56 -26.93
N GLU A 224 -3.76 -6.55 -26.71
CA GLU A 224 -3.34 -5.20 -26.36
C GLU A 224 -3.88 -4.81 -24.97
N MET A 225 -3.21 -3.86 -24.32
CA MET A 225 -3.76 -3.23 -23.11
C MET A 225 -5.07 -2.51 -23.47
N PRO A 226 -6.05 -2.43 -22.55
CA PRO A 226 -7.26 -1.65 -22.78
C PRO A 226 -6.90 -0.25 -23.25
N GLY A 227 -7.63 0.26 -24.23
CA GLY A 227 -7.42 1.60 -24.77
C GLY A 227 -8.55 2.52 -24.31
N ALA A 228 -9.06 3.32 -25.26
CA ALA A 228 -10.23 4.17 -25.05
C ALA A 228 -11.51 3.38 -24.68
N ASP A 229 -11.52 2.05 -24.82
CA ASP A 229 -12.65 1.20 -24.44
C ASP A 229 -12.84 1.10 -22.92
N ALA A 230 -11.79 1.35 -22.13
CA ALA A 230 -11.82 1.45 -20.67
C ALA A 230 -12.45 2.75 -20.15
N GLY A 231 -12.66 3.75 -21.01
CA GLY A 231 -13.18 5.07 -20.62
C GLY A 231 -12.15 5.96 -19.95
N GLU A 232 -12.62 7.02 -19.30
CA GLU A 232 -11.81 8.02 -18.62
C GLU A 232 -12.08 8.07 -17.10
N TYR A 233 -11.26 8.81 -16.35
CA TYR A 233 -11.31 8.93 -14.89
C TYR A 233 -12.73 9.06 -14.30
N ASN A 234 -13.56 9.91 -14.90
CA ASN A 234 -14.87 10.28 -14.38
C ASN A 234 -16.05 9.58 -15.05
N ASP A 235 -15.78 8.58 -15.91
CA ASP A 235 -16.82 7.77 -16.51
C ASP A 235 -17.56 6.92 -15.47
N ARG A 236 -18.69 6.35 -15.89
CA ARG A 236 -19.42 5.32 -15.14
C ARG A 236 -19.16 3.97 -15.77
N PRO A 237 -19.21 2.85 -15.03
CA PRO A 237 -18.96 1.54 -15.62
C PRO A 237 -19.78 1.27 -16.89
N GLU A 238 -21.08 1.58 -16.84
CA GLU A 238 -22.01 1.39 -17.95
C GLU A 238 -21.81 2.33 -19.16
N SER A 239 -21.02 3.42 -19.04
CA SER A 239 -20.65 4.26 -20.19
C SER A 239 -19.46 3.71 -20.98
N THR A 240 -18.73 2.75 -20.42
CA THR A 240 -17.51 2.18 -21.03
C THR A 240 -17.80 0.86 -21.74
N LYS A 241 -16.97 0.49 -22.72
CA LYS A 241 -17.05 -0.86 -23.32
C LYS A 241 -16.43 -1.91 -22.41
N PHE A 242 -15.42 -1.54 -21.64
CA PHE A 242 -14.71 -2.43 -20.75
C PHE A 242 -15.51 -2.81 -19.52
N PHE A 243 -16.05 -1.85 -18.76
CA PHE A 243 -16.65 -2.09 -17.45
C PHE A 243 -18.17 -2.27 -17.45
N LYS A 244 -18.87 -2.03 -18.56
CA LYS A 244 -20.34 -2.20 -18.61
C LYS A 244 -20.74 -3.65 -18.33
N THR A 245 -22.02 -3.86 -18.04
CA THR A 245 -22.56 -5.22 -17.92
C THR A 245 -22.24 -6.04 -19.19
N ASN A 246 -21.63 -7.21 -19.01
CA ASN A 246 -21.09 -8.05 -20.11
C ASN A 246 -20.02 -7.36 -20.99
N GLY A 247 -19.24 -6.43 -20.42
CA GLY A 247 -18.14 -5.72 -21.08
C GLY A 247 -16.90 -6.57 -21.33
N THR A 248 -15.87 -5.96 -21.94
CA THR A 248 -14.64 -6.67 -22.36
C THR A 248 -13.85 -7.24 -21.18
N TYR A 249 -14.05 -6.74 -19.94
CA TYR A 249 -13.44 -7.32 -18.74
C TYR A 249 -13.76 -8.82 -18.50
N LEU A 250 -14.81 -9.36 -19.13
CA LEU A 250 -15.19 -10.78 -19.02
C LEU A 250 -14.64 -11.67 -20.13
N THR A 251 -14.05 -11.10 -21.19
CA THR A 251 -13.39 -11.87 -22.26
C THR A 251 -12.12 -12.53 -21.74
N GLU A 252 -11.53 -13.44 -22.53
CA GLU A 252 -10.25 -14.06 -22.16
C GLU A 252 -9.13 -13.03 -22.08
N GLU A 253 -9.03 -12.15 -23.09
CA GLU A 253 -8.10 -11.01 -23.12
C GLU A 253 -8.29 -10.07 -21.91
N GLY A 254 -9.54 -9.66 -21.61
CA GLY A 254 -9.81 -8.78 -20.48
C GLY A 254 -9.46 -9.40 -19.13
N LYS A 255 -9.76 -10.70 -18.94
CA LYS A 255 -9.36 -11.45 -17.74
C LYS A 255 -7.85 -11.62 -17.65
N PHE A 256 -7.18 -11.85 -18.77
CA PHE A 256 -5.73 -11.95 -18.84
C PHE A 256 -5.09 -10.63 -18.43
N PHE A 257 -5.52 -9.52 -19.03
CA PHE A 257 -5.04 -8.18 -18.67
C PHE A 257 -5.25 -7.87 -17.18
N LEU A 258 -6.45 -8.08 -16.64
CA LEU A 258 -6.72 -7.82 -15.22
C LEU A 258 -5.89 -8.71 -14.29
N LYS A 259 -5.66 -9.97 -14.67
CA LYS A 259 -4.78 -10.88 -13.93
C LYS A 259 -3.34 -10.38 -13.96
N TRP A 260 -2.82 -10.01 -15.14
CA TRP A 260 -1.48 -9.46 -15.28
C TRP A 260 -1.33 -8.19 -14.42
N TYR A 261 -2.21 -7.21 -14.60
CA TYR A 261 -2.19 -5.91 -13.92
C TYR A 261 -2.23 -6.06 -12.39
N SER A 262 -3.13 -6.90 -11.88
CA SER A 262 -3.20 -7.16 -10.43
C SER A 262 -2.01 -7.97 -9.91
N SER A 263 -1.47 -8.91 -10.70
CA SER A 263 -0.30 -9.71 -10.29
C SER A 263 0.95 -8.86 -10.20
N LYS A 264 1.09 -7.81 -11.02
CA LYS A 264 2.24 -6.90 -10.96
C LYS A 264 2.33 -6.13 -9.66
N LEU A 265 1.21 -5.65 -9.11
CA LEU A 265 1.21 -5.07 -7.76
C LEU A 265 1.65 -6.09 -6.70
N ILE A 266 1.21 -7.35 -6.83
CA ILE A 266 1.57 -8.40 -5.86
C ILE A 266 3.07 -8.67 -5.90
N VAL A 267 3.66 -8.81 -7.10
CA VAL A 267 5.11 -9.03 -7.27
C VAL A 267 5.90 -7.84 -6.73
N HIS A 268 5.48 -6.61 -7.05
CA HIS A 268 6.08 -5.38 -6.51
C HIS A 268 6.14 -5.40 -4.98
N ALA A 269 5.01 -5.69 -4.33
CA ALA A 269 4.92 -5.78 -2.88
C ALA A 269 5.79 -6.91 -2.30
N ASP A 270 5.79 -8.08 -2.94
CA ASP A 270 6.57 -9.25 -2.52
C ASP A 270 8.08 -8.93 -2.51
N GLN A 271 8.60 -8.35 -3.60
CA GLN A 271 10.01 -8.00 -3.70
C GLN A 271 10.45 -6.95 -2.67
N ILE A 272 9.67 -5.89 -2.48
CA ILE A 272 10.01 -4.82 -1.53
C ILE A 272 9.89 -5.32 -0.08
N LEU A 273 8.89 -6.15 0.23
CA LEU A 273 8.74 -6.72 1.56
C LEU A 273 9.82 -7.74 1.90
N ASP A 274 10.33 -8.48 0.91
CA ASP A 274 11.48 -9.35 1.10
C ASP A 274 12.72 -8.53 1.50
N GLU A 275 12.99 -7.41 0.82
CA GLU A 275 14.08 -6.50 1.21
C GLU A 275 13.86 -5.86 2.59
N ALA A 276 12.65 -5.42 2.90
CA ALA A 276 12.31 -4.90 4.22
C ALA A 276 12.53 -5.97 5.31
N ASN A 277 12.15 -7.22 5.04
CA ASN A 277 12.37 -8.33 5.96
C ASN A 277 13.85 -8.64 6.15
N LEU A 278 14.67 -8.60 5.09
CA LEU A 278 16.12 -8.74 5.19
C LEU A 278 16.74 -7.62 6.05
N VAL A 279 16.31 -6.38 5.82
CA VAL A 279 16.79 -5.22 6.57
C VAL A 279 16.42 -5.34 8.04
N PHE A 280 15.17 -5.60 8.39
CA PHE A 280 14.71 -5.59 9.79
C PHE A 280 14.78 -6.95 10.49
N LEU A 281 15.44 -7.94 9.88
CA LEU A 281 15.60 -9.26 10.47
C LEU A 281 16.28 -9.17 11.85
N GLY A 282 15.62 -9.74 12.86
CA GLY A 282 16.09 -9.76 14.24
C GLY A 282 15.72 -8.52 15.07
N CYS A 283 15.10 -7.50 14.46
CA CYS A 283 14.48 -6.40 15.19
C CYS A 283 13.12 -6.83 15.76
N LYS A 284 12.74 -6.28 16.92
CA LYS A 284 11.42 -6.51 17.54
C LYS A 284 10.37 -5.55 16.97
N VAL A 285 10.19 -5.57 15.66
CA VAL A 285 9.24 -4.73 14.94
C VAL A 285 8.31 -5.59 14.11
N LYS A 286 7.11 -5.09 13.82
CA LYS A 286 6.23 -5.67 12.79
C LYS A 286 6.44 -4.93 11.47
N LEU A 287 6.41 -5.67 10.38
CA LEU A 287 6.33 -5.09 9.04
C LEU A 287 4.87 -5.04 8.61
N ALA A 288 4.45 -3.89 8.10
CA ALA A 288 3.09 -3.63 7.66
C ALA A 288 3.07 -3.03 6.26
N VAL A 289 1.95 -3.21 5.56
CA VAL A 289 1.64 -2.56 4.29
C VAL A 289 0.25 -1.99 4.35
N ARG A 290 0.04 -0.85 3.69
CA ARG A 290 -1.27 -0.23 3.59
C ARG A 290 -1.98 -0.70 2.33
N LEU A 291 -3.20 -1.21 2.50
CA LEU A 291 -4.10 -1.54 1.40
C LEU A 291 -5.21 -0.50 1.33
N VAL A 292 -5.56 -0.05 0.12
CA VAL A 292 -6.72 0.82 -0.07
C VAL A 292 -8.01 -0.01 -0.09
N GLN A 293 -9.08 0.52 0.51
CA GLN A 293 -10.43 0.07 0.26
C GLN A 293 -11.18 1.05 -0.67
N LEU A 294 -11.53 0.59 -1.87
CA LEU A 294 -12.35 1.35 -2.83
C LEU A 294 -13.83 0.93 -2.74
N ASP A 295 -14.66 1.72 -2.07
CA ASP A 295 -16.10 1.47 -1.88
C ASP A 295 -16.99 2.12 -2.98
N ILE A 296 -16.48 2.27 -4.21
CA ILE A 296 -17.15 2.98 -5.33
C ILE A 296 -18.38 2.21 -5.88
N THR A 297 -18.36 0.88 -5.86
CA THR A 297 -19.37 0.02 -6.52
C THR A 297 -20.57 -0.35 -5.65
N SER A 298 -20.57 0.04 -4.37
CA SER A 298 -21.63 -0.30 -3.42
C SER A 298 -22.99 0.35 -3.75
N LEU A 299 -23.02 1.37 -4.61
CA LEU A 299 -24.25 2.05 -5.04
C LEU A 299 -24.91 1.44 -6.29
N SER A 300 -24.17 0.72 -7.15
CA SER A 300 -24.70 0.21 -8.43
C SER A 300 -24.95 -1.30 -8.44
N PHE A 301 -24.31 -2.06 -7.53
CA PHE A 301 -24.32 -3.52 -7.51
C PHE A 301 -25.09 -4.13 -6.32
N CYS A 302 -26.03 -3.40 -5.71
CA CYS A 302 -26.82 -3.89 -4.57
C CYS A 302 -27.82 -5.04 -4.91
N LYS A 303 -27.70 -5.67 -6.09
CA LYS A 303 -28.42 -6.90 -6.47
C LYS A 303 -27.54 -8.07 -6.92
N ILE A 304 -26.22 -7.89 -7.04
CA ILE A 304 -25.30 -9.00 -7.31
C ILE A 304 -24.59 -9.30 -6.00
N LYS A 305 -24.88 -10.48 -5.43
CA LYS A 305 -24.17 -11.01 -4.26
C LYS A 305 -22.67 -11.05 -4.57
N SER A 306 -21.92 -10.11 -4.00
CA SER A 306 -20.52 -10.20 -3.60
C SER A 306 -19.64 -11.16 -4.41
N ILE A 307 -19.18 -10.71 -5.57
CA ILE A 307 -18.03 -11.31 -6.26
C ILE A 307 -16.99 -10.21 -6.45
N ILE A 308 -16.15 -10.02 -5.43
CA ILE A 308 -14.74 -9.66 -5.64
C ILE A 308 -14.03 -11.02 -5.63
N LEU A 309 -13.64 -11.48 -6.81
CA LEU A 309 -12.81 -12.65 -7.01
C LEU A 309 -11.41 -12.13 -7.34
N LEU A 310 -10.55 -12.04 -6.32
CA LEU A 310 -9.12 -12.22 -6.55
C LEU A 310 -8.97 -13.64 -7.10
N TYR A 311 -8.74 -13.75 -8.41
CA TYR A 311 -8.51 -15.03 -9.06
C TYR A 311 -7.07 -15.46 -8.75
N ILE A 312 -6.85 -16.02 -7.56
CA ILE A 312 -5.60 -16.69 -7.22
C ILE A 312 -5.61 -18.03 -7.99
N CYS A 313 -4.86 -18.08 -9.09
CA CYS A 313 -4.59 -19.31 -9.82
C CYS A 313 -3.70 -20.21 -8.94
N PRO A 314 -4.14 -21.43 -8.56
CA PRO A 314 -3.35 -22.29 -7.69
C PRO A 314 -2.37 -23.12 -8.54
N GLN A 315 -1.22 -22.56 -8.88
CA GLN A 315 -0.05 -23.37 -9.25
C GLN A 315 1.19 -22.83 -8.53
N GLN A 316 1.57 -23.57 -7.49
CA GLN A 316 2.90 -23.62 -6.87
C GLN A 316 3.51 -22.27 -6.41
N MET A 317 3.07 -21.77 -5.25
CA MET A 317 3.87 -20.84 -4.43
C MET A 317 4.21 -21.53 -3.12
N LEU A 318 5.48 -21.94 -2.97
CA LEU A 318 6.05 -22.41 -1.70
C LEU A 318 6.57 -21.19 -0.93
N PHE A 319 5.74 -20.62 -0.05
CA PHE A 319 6.22 -19.69 0.97
C PHE A 319 7.12 -20.44 1.96
N ARG A 320 8.37 -20.01 2.12
CA ARG A 320 9.24 -20.42 3.24
C ARG A 320 9.12 -19.35 4.34
N LYS A 321 8.60 -19.80 5.50
CA LYS A 321 8.26 -19.08 6.75
C LYS A 321 9.29 -18.05 7.31
N PRO A 322 8.90 -17.20 8.31
CA PRO A 322 7.60 -17.15 9.02
C PRO A 322 6.87 -15.79 9.01
N THR A 323 5.53 -15.90 8.91
CA THR A 323 4.47 -15.12 9.56
C THR A 323 4.49 -13.59 9.44
N ILE A 324 3.74 -13.07 8.46
CA ILE A 324 3.27 -11.67 8.40
C ILE A 324 1.93 -11.58 9.16
N GLU A 325 1.88 -10.77 10.23
CA GLU A 325 0.63 -10.33 10.87
C GLU A 325 0.12 -9.08 10.15
N LEU A 326 -1.04 -9.16 9.49
CA LEU A 326 -1.73 -8.00 8.92
C LEU A 326 -2.60 -7.35 10.01
N ASP A 327 -2.18 -6.18 10.51
CA ASP A 327 -2.96 -5.34 11.42
C ASP A 327 -3.80 -4.34 10.60
N ILE A 328 -5.13 -4.52 10.59
CA ILE A 328 -6.05 -3.65 9.85
C ILE A 328 -6.50 -2.52 10.79
N LYS A 329 -5.85 -1.35 10.69
CA LYS A 329 -6.21 -0.15 11.44
C LYS A 329 -7.20 0.72 10.67
N GLY A 330 -8.48 0.70 11.09
CA GLY A 330 -9.49 1.66 10.63
C GLY A 330 -10.91 1.10 10.56
N PHE A 331 -11.79 1.55 11.48
CA PHE A 331 -13.21 1.20 11.44
C PHE A 331 -14.03 2.37 10.89
N CYS A 332 -14.54 2.24 9.66
CA CYS A 332 -15.63 3.08 9.19
C CYS A 332 -16.97 2.33 9.32
N PHE A 333 -17.79 2.74 10.28
CA PHE A 333 -19.08 2.10 10.60
C PHE A 333 -20.10 2.38 9.50
N CYS A 334 -20.45 1.36 8.71
CA CYS A 334 -21.66 1.37 7.90
C CYS A 334 -22.54 0.15 8.23
N ARG A 335 -23.85 0.38 8.33
CA ARG A 335 -24.85 -0.59 8.80
C ARG A 335 -24.93 -1.78 7.84
N ASN A 336 -24.42 -2.94 8.30
CA ASN A 336 -24.34 -4.26 7.65
C ASN A 336 -23.04 -4.51 6.87
N LYS A 337 -22.05 -5.17 7.50
CA LYS A 337 -20.87 -5.68 6.79
C LYS A 337 -20.60 -7.16 7.08
N TYR A 338 -20.30 -7.90 6.01
CA TYR A 338 -19.53 -9.13 6.05
C TYR A 338 -18.05 -8.71 5.94
N PHE A 339 -17.18 -9.33 6.72
CA PHE A 339 -15.72 -9.11 6.69
C PHE A 339 -15.07 -10.30 6.01
N ARG A 340 -14.11 -10.08 5.10
CA ARG A 340 -13.26 -11.15 4.56
C ARG A 340 -11.84 -10.89 5.06
N PHE A 341 -11.26 -11.90 5.69
CA PHE A 341 -9.88 -11.89 6.13
C PHE A 341 -9.11 -12.92 5.30
N CYS A 342 -7.93 -12.53 4.81
CA CYS A 342 -6.96 -13.45 4.22
C CYS A 342 -5.96 -13.82 5.30
N PHE A 343 -5.88 -15.10 5.64
CA PHE A 343 -4.86 -15.61 6.54
C PHE A 343 -3.87 -16.46 5.75
N LEU A 344 -2.58 -16.16 5.91
CA LEU A 344 -1.49 -17.04 5.51
C LEU A 344 -1.30 -18.09 6.59
N LYS A 345 -1.62 -19.35 6.28
CA LYS A 345 -1.32 -20.50 7.14
C LYS A 345 -0.24 -21.34 6.49
N GLU A 346 0.53 -22.08 7.29
CA GLU A 346 1.72 -22.84 6.89
C GLU A 346 1.57 -23.81 5.69
N ASN A 347 0.34 -24.06 5.20
CA ASN A 347 0.03 -24.93 4.06
C ASN A 347 -0.95 -24.31 3.04
N GLY A 348 -1.05 -22.98 2.97
CA GLY A 348 -1.85 -22.27 1.96
C GLY A 348 -2.62 -21.06 2.50
N ILE A 349 -3.21 -20.31 1.57
CA ILE A 349 -4.04 -19.13 1.85
C ILE A 349 -5.45 -19.60 2.22
N ILE A 350 -5.96 -19.18 3.38
CA ILE A 350 -7.36 -19.38 3.78
C ILE A 350 -8.08 -18.04 3.72
N LEU A 351 -9.10 -17.95 2.87
CA LEU A 351 -10.08 -16.86 2.90
C LEU A 351 -11.20 -17.23 3.88
N LEU A 352 -11.30 -16.48 4.97
CA LEU A 352 -12.39 -16.61 5.94
C LEU A 352 -13.35 -15.42 5.80
N GLN A 353 -14.64 -15.70 5.65
CA GLN A 353 -15.69 -14.69 5.61
C GLN A 353 -16.49 -14.72 6.92
N TYR A 354 -16.39 -13.65 7.70
CA TYR A 354 -17.13 -13.47 8.94
C TYR A 354 -18.35 -12.58 8.69
N LYS A 355 -19.46 -12.94 9.32
CA LYS A 355 -20.67 -12.10 9.36
C LYS A 355 -20.76 -11.45 10.74
N LEU A 356 -20.71 -10.12 10.78
CA LEU A 356 -20.92 -9.39 12.02
C LEU A 356 -22.43 -9.18 12.23
N GLN A 357 -22.97 -9.68 13.33
CA GLN A 357 -24.33 -9.35 13.77
C GLN A 357 -24.26 -8.46 15.01
N LEU A 358 -24.52 -7.16 14.82
CA LEU A 358 -24.68 -6.21 15.92
C LEU A 358 -26.11 -6.25 16.44
N LYS A 359 -26.30 -6.71 17.67
CA LYS A 359 -27.59 -6.63 18.37
C LYS A 359 -27.53 -5.47 19.36
N ILE A 360 -28.18 -4.36 19.03
CA ILE A 360 -28.25 -3.19 19.91
C ILE A 360 -29.32 -3.46 20.97
N THR A 361 -28.91 -3.54 22.23
CA THR A 361 -29.84 -3.49 23.39
C THR A 361 -29.39 -2.38 24.33
N LYS A 362 -30.37 -1.67 24.90
CA LYS A 362 -30.33 -0.26 25.31
C LYS A 362 -29.25 0.19 26.32
N MET A 363 -28.33 -0.64 26.80
CA MET A 363 -27.22 -0.19 27.67
C MET A 363 -25.94 -1.03 27.62
N ASN A 364 -25.71 -1.90 26.63
CA ASN A 364 -24.41 -2.59 26.48
C ASN A 364 -24.15 -2.96 25.01
N TYR A 365 -22.94 -2.71 24.53
CA TYR A 365 -22.46 -3.22 23.24
C TYR A 365 -21.99 -4.66 23.44
N VAL A 366 -22.73 -5.63 22.91
CA VAL A 366 -22.26 -7.03 22.81
C VAL A 366 -21.96 -7.31 21.36
N VAL A 367 -20.68 -7.31 21.01
CA VAL A 367 -20.21 -7.76 19.69
C VAL A 367 -20.19 -9.29 19.70
N LYS A 368 -21.08 -9.92 18.94
CA LYS A 368 -21.05 -11.36 18.70
C LYS A 368 -20.49 -11.60 17.30
N MET A 369 -19.27 -12.13 17.23
CA MET A 369 -18.74 -12.69 15.99
C MET A 369 -19.20 -14.13 15.88
N THR A 370 -19.94 -14.45 14.82
CA THR A 370 -20.31 -15.83 14.49
C THR A 370 -19.60 -16.21 13.21
N GLU A 371 -18.77 -17.24 13.27
CA GLU A 371 -18.25 -17.91 12.07
C GLU A 371 -19.44 -18.42 11.26
N THR A 372 -19.52 -17.96 10.01
CA THR A 372 -20.34 -18.63 9.01
C THR A 372 -19.39 -19.46 8.16
N PRO A 373 -19.40 -20.80 8.27
CA PRO A 373 -18.63 -21.64 7.36
C PRO A 373 -19.11 -21.35 5.93
N LEU A 374 -18.21 -20.92 5.04
CA LEU A 374 -18.46 -21.12 3.62
C LEU A 374 -18.46 -22.64 3.42
N GLN A 375 -19.62 -23.22 3.08
CA GLN A 375 -19.68 -24.59 2.58
C GLN A 375 -19.06 -24.66 1.17
N GLN A 376 -17.73 -24.56 1.10
CA GLN A 376 -16.92 -25.17 0.05
C GLN A 376 -15.62 -25.65 0.68
N SER A 377 -15.69 -26.80 1.36
CA SER A 377 -14.51 -27.61 1.60
C SER A 377 -14.13 -28.30 0.28
N MET A 378 -13.21 -27.73 -0.50
CA MET A 378 -12.48 -28.53 -1.48
C MET A 378 -11.31 -29.21 -0.78
N LEU A 379 -11.55 -30.42 -0.28
CA LEU A 379 -10.50 -31.36 0.11
C LEU A 379 -9.85 -31.90 -1.16
N PHE A 380 -8.66 -31.43 -1.54
CA PHE A 380 -7.83 -32.13 -2.51
C PHE A 380 -6.96 -33.16 -1.78
N LYS A 381 -7.33 -34.44 -1.90
CA LYS A 381 -6.47 -35.57 -1.52
C LYS A 381 -5.26 -35.60 -2.45
N ARG A 382 -4.06 -35.73 -1.87
CA ARG A 382 -2.84 -36.14 -2.57
C ARG A 382 -3.10 -37.49 -3.26
N THR A 383 -3.06 -37.53 -4.58
CA THR A 383 -2.79 -38.77 -5.31
C THR A 383 -1.27 -38.87 -5.44
N GLN A 384 -0.65 -39.77 -4.68
CA GLN A 384 0.72 -40.18 -4.96
C GLN A 384 0.73 -40.95 -6.27
N VAL A 385 1.44 -40.44 -7.28
CA VAL A 385 1.88 -41.25 -8.42
C VAL A 385 3.31 -41.67 -8.10
N LYS A 386 3.54 -42.98 -8.14
CA LYS A 386 4.84 -43.63 -7.91
C LYS A 386 5.88 -43.23 -8.94
#